data_AF-A0A2U1JUF5-F1
#
_entry.id   AF-A0A2U1JUF5-F1
#
_cell.length_a   1.000
_cell.length_b   1.000
_cell.length_c   1.000
_cell.angle_alpha   90.00
_cell.angle_beta   90.00
_cell.angle_gamma   90.00
#
_symmetry.space_group_name_H-M   'P 1'
#
loop_
_entity.id
_entity.type
_entity.pdbx_description
1 polymer ?
#
loop_
_entity_poly.entity_id
_entity_poly.type
_entity_poly.pdbx_seq_one_letter_code
_entity_poly.pdbx_strand_id
1 'polypeptide(L)'
;MSNNNSQPNLTSSQIVKATIIALVTSFVLAIVAVLPAEYGKDYTGLGKILGFSRLHQNDDEVEQKLAKKEVAISIFKELTLNNVGSSPEVEKPVEANNPAPIKQYESRKDSIKIMVPAGKGLEYKIALLKYGQVKYSWKTNNGVLFVDLHGDVKNANNNTDYFESYTVANSNNMAGSFIAPYEGKHGWYFKNKSDQDIEVSINLIGEYQLINQ
;
A
#
# COMPACT_ATOMS: atom_id res chain seq x y z
N MET A 1 -56.36 -15.36 -35.59
CA MET A 1 -55.66 -14.84 -34.40
C MET A 1 -56.40 -13.58 -33.94
N SER A 2 -57.18 -13.65 -32.85
CA SER A 2 -57.92 -12.48 -32.34
C SER A 2 -56.97 -11.50 -31.65
N ASN A 3 -56.90 -10.28 -32.16
CA ASN A 3 -56.18 -9.17 -31.53
C ASN A 3 -57.14 -8.45 -30.57
N ASN A 4 -57.09 -8.79 -29.28
CA ASN A 4 -57.83 -8.08 -28.23
C ASN A 4 -57.04 -6.83 -27.82
N ASN A 5 -57.17 -5.74 -28.57
CA ASN A 5 -56.70 -4.42 -28.14
C ASN A 5 -57.82 -3.69 -27.40
N SER A 6 -57.96 -3.97 -26.11
CA SER A 6 -58.80 -3.20 -25.20
C SER A 6 -58.01 -1.99 -24.68
N GLN A 7 -58.04 -0.87 -25.41
CA GLN A 7 -57.54 0.39 -24.87
C GLN A 7 -58.53 0.95 -23.83
N PRO A 8 -58.05 1.35 -22.64
CA PRO A 8 -58.91 1.93 -21.61
C PRO A 8 -59.42 3.31 -22.05
N ASN A 9 -60.73 3.48 -22.15
CA ASN A 9 -61.38 4.77 -22.38
C ASN A 9 -61.39 5.58 -21.09
N LEU A 10 -60.33 6.36 -20.87
CA LEU A 10 -60.20 7.23 -19.70
C LEU A 10 -61.09 8.46 -19.85
N THR A 11 -61.90 8.76 -18.83
CA THR A 11 -62.71 9.99 -18.77
C THR A 11 -61.84 11.19 -18.42
N SER A 12 -62.25 12.40 -18.79
CA SER A 12 -61.51 13.64 -18.48
C SER A 12 -61.23 13.80 -16.98
N SER A 13 -62.15 13.36 -16.12
CA SER A 13 -61.96 13.36 -14.66
C SER A 13 -60.89 12.37 -14.18
N GLN A 14 -60.74 11.22 -14.85
CA GLN A 14 -59.68 10.26 -14.56
C GLN A 14 -58.32 10.79 -14.97
N ILE A 15 -58.24 11.50 -16.11
CA ILE A 15 -57.00 12.15 -16.57
C ILE A 15 -56.55 13.20 -15.55
N VAL A 16 -57.45 14.11 -15.14
CA VAL A 16 -57.12 15.15 -14.16
C VAL A 16 -56.64 14.56 -12.83
N LYS A 17 -57.33 13.52 -12.32
CA LYS A 17 -56.90 12.83 -11.09
C LYS A 17 -55.51 12.21 -11.24
N ALA A 18 -55.24 11.53 -12.36
CA ALA A 18 -53.94 10.93 -12.62
C ALA A 18 -52.83 11.98 -12.71
N THR A 19 -53.08 13.13 -13.36
CA THR A 19 -52.12 14.23 -13.45
C THR A 19 -51.78 14.81 -12.07
N ILE A 20 -52.79 15.01 -11.21
CA ILE A 20 -52.56 15.51 -9.84
C ILE A 20 -51.73 14.51 -9.03
N ILE A 21 -52.05 13.22 -9.10
CA ILE A 21 -51.29 12.17 -8.40
C ILE A 21 -49.84 12.13 -8.89
N ALA A 22 -49.62 12.23 -10.20
CA ALA A 22 -48.28 12.24 -10.77
C ALA A 22 -47.47 13.45 -10.29
N LEU A 23 -48.07 14.64 -10.26
CA LEU A 23 -47.42 15.86 -9.74
C LEU A 23 -47.02 15.72 -8.28
N VAL A 24 -47.92 15.23 -7.44
CA VAL A 24 -47.63 15.01 -6.01
C VAL A 24 -46.51 13.99 -5.83
N THR A 25 -46.57 12.88 -6.57
CA THR A 25 -45.54 11.82 -6.51
C THR A 25 -44.17 12.36 -6.93
N SER A 26 -44.11 13.13 -8.02
CA SER A 26 -42.86 13.75 -8.49
C SER A 26 -42.29 14.71 -7.45
N PHE A 27 -43.12 15.53 -6.81
CA PHE A 27 -42.68 16.45 -5.77
C PHE A 27 -42.10 15.72 -4.54
N VAL A 28 -42.75 14.63 -4.12
CA VAL A 28 -42.23 13.78 -3.03
C VAL A 28 -40.88 13.16 -3.39
N LEU A 29 -40.75 12.61 -4.61
CA LEU A 29 -39.48 12.04 -5.08
C LEU A 29 -38.37 13.09 -5.15
N ALA A 30 -38.69 14.31 -5.60
CA ALA A 30 -37.73 15.39 -5.64
C ALA A 30 -37.14 15.68 -4.25
N ILE A 31 -37.98 15.76 -3.22
CA ILE A 31 -37.56 16.09 -1.86
C ILE A 31 -36.85 14.92 -1.17
N VAL A 32 -37.36 13.70 -1.33
CA VAL A 32 -36.92 12.53 -0.55
C VAL A 32 -35.75 11.78 -1.21
N ALA A 33 -35.68 11.78 -2.54
CA ALA A 33 -34.66 11.03 -3.28
C ALA A 33 -33.68 11.93 -4.01
N VAL A 34 -34.16 12.87 -4.83
CA VAL A 34 -33.30 13.68 -5.72
C VAL A 34 -32.45 14.68 -4.93
N LEU A 35 -33.05 15.47 -4.04
CA LEU A 35 -32.30 16.46 -3.26
C LEU A 35 -31.22 15.84 -2.36
N PRO A 36 -31.46 14.73 -1.65
CA PRO A 36 -30.42 14.06 -0.88
C PRO A 36 -29.34 13.41 -1.73
N ALA A 37 -29.68 12.82 -2.88
CA ALA A 37 -28.72 12.10 -3.74
C ALA A 37 -27.84 13.04 -4.57
N GLU A 38 -28.44 14.06 -5.18
CA GLU A 38 -27.73 14.97 -6.10
C GLU A 38 -27.09 16.15 -5.38
N TYR A 39 -27.75 16.67 -4.34
CA TYR A 39 -27.36 17.93 -3.70
C TYR A 39 -27.01 17.81 -2.22
N GLY A 40 -27.05 16.60 -1.65
CA GLY A 40 -26.74 16.36 -0.23
C GLY A 40 -27.75 17.00 0.75
N LYS A 41 -28.88 17.52 0.26
CA LYS A 41 -29.87 18.26 1.06
C LYS A 41 -31.03 17.35 1.44
N ASP A 42 -31.04 16.88 2.69
CA ASP A 42 -32.12 16.05 3.23
C ASP A 42 -32.99 16.84 4.22
N TYR A 43 -34.05 17.46 3.72
CA TYR A 43 -34.99 18.25 4.53
C TYR A 43 -35.95 17.41 5.37
N THR A 44 -36.13 16.13 5.03
CA THR A 44 -37.12 15.25 5.67
C THR A 44 -36.49 14.20 6.58
N GLY A 45 -35.18 13.95 6.44
CA GLY A 45 -34.46 12.86 7.09
C GLY A 45 -34.67 11.49 6.43
N LEU A 46 -35.62 11.38 5.49
CA LEU A 46 -35.91 10.13 4.79
C LEU A 46 -34.82 9.75 3.80
N GLY A 47 -34.10 10.72 3.23
CA GLY A 47 -32.98 10.47 2.33
C GLY A 47 -31.87 9.67 3.01
N LYS A 48 -31.56 9.98 4.26
CA LYS A 48 -30.60 9.26 5.09
C LYS A 48 -31.09 7.86 5.47
N ILE A 49 -32.37 7.71 5.81
CA ILE A 49 -32.98 6.43 6.20
C ILE A 49 -33.05 5.46 5.01
N LEU A 50 -33.47 5.96 3.85
CA LEU A 50 -33.60 5.18 2.62
C LEU A 50 -32.26 4.99 1.89
N GLY A 51 -31.21 5.70 2.32
CA GLY A 51 -29.85 5.55 1.81
C GLY A 51 -29.52 6.42 0.58
N PHE A 52 -30.41 7.29 0.14
CA PHE A 52 -30.16 8.21 -0.98
C PHE A 52 -29.04 9.20 -0.70
N SER A 53 -28.88 9.66 0.55
CA SER A 53 -27.78 10.56 0.93
C SER A 53 -26.38 9.95 0.77
N ARG A 54 -26.26 8.62 0.64
CA ARG A 54 -24.97 7.95 0.43
C ARG A 54 -24.48 8.02 -1.02
N LEU A 55 -25.36 8.39 -1.94
CA LEU A 55 -25.05 8.53 -3.36
C LEU A 55 -24.43 9.89 -3.67
N HIS A 56 -24.61 10.86 -2.78
CA HIS A 56 -24.00 12.16 -2.91
C HIS A 56 -22.49 12.07 -2.71
N GLN A 57 -21.73 12.35 -3.76
CA GLN A 57 -20.28 12.48 -3.68
C GLN A 57 -19.97 13.95 -3.34
N ASN A 58 -19.49 14.19 -2.13
CA ASN A 58 -19.04 15.52 -1.74
C ASN A 58 -17.74 15.85 -2.49
N ASP A 59 -17.74 16.94 -3.27
CA ASP A 59 -16.52 17.48 -3.86
C ASP A 59 -15.47 17.80 -2.76
N ASP A 60 -15.92 18.17 -1.56
CA ASP A 60 -15.06 18.36 -0.38
C ASP A 60 -14.36 17.07 0.11
N GLU A 61 -15.00 15.91 -0.03
CA GLU A 61 -14.34 14.63 0.29
C GLU A 61 -13.35 14.22 -0.79
N VAL A 62 -13.63 14.59 -2.04
CA VAL A 62 -12.71 14.40 -3.17
C VAL A 62 -11.52 15.35 -3.03
N GLU A 63 -11.73 16.62 -2.69
CA GLU A 63 -10.69 17.61 -2.38
C GLU A 63 -9.89 17.23 -1.14
N GLN A 64 -10.51 16.75 -0.06
CA GLN A 64 -9.77 16.26 1.11
C GLN A 64 -8.98 14.97 0.82
N LYS A 65 -9.49 14.09 -0.05
CA LYS A 65 -8.75 12.90 -0.52
C LYS A 65 -7.60 13.29 -1.45
N LEU A 66 -7.80 14.28 -2.32
CA LEU A 66 -6.78 14.84 -3.21
C LEU A 66 -5.71 15.60 -2.42
N ALA A 67 -6.09 16.44 -1.46
CA ALA A 67 -5.19 17.16 -0.57
C ALA A 67 -4.42 16.22 0.36
N LYS A 68 -5.05 15.16 0.91
CA LYS A 68 -4.33 14.12 1.66
C LYS A 68 -3.36 13.34 0.77
N LYS A 69 -3.71 13.14 -0.51
CA LYS A 69 -2.84 12.51 -1.51
C LYS A 69 -1.66 13.42 -1.88
N GLU A 70 -1.88 14.72 -2.08
CA GLU A 70 -0.82 15.72 -2.33
C GLU A 70 0.08 15.92 -1.12
N VAL A 71 -0.47 15.99 0.10
CA VAL A 71 0.32 16.03 1.33
C VAL A 71 1.13 14.74 1.47
N ALA A 72 0.56 13.56 1.20
CA ALA A 72 1.28 12.28 1.21
C ALA A 72 2.41 12.22 0.16
N ILE A 73 2.23 12.85 -1.01
CA ILE A 73 3.26 13.01 -2.04
C ILE A 73 4.35 14.01 -1.59
N SER A 74 3.98 15.06 -0.83
CA SER A 74 4.90 16.07 -0.31
C SER A 74 5.83 15.59 0.82
N ILE A 75 5.49 14.51 1.55
CA ILE A 75 6.28 14.07 2.72
C ILE A 75 7.56 13.32 2.31
N PHE A 76 7.52 12.66 1.15
CA PHE A 76 8.61 11.81 0.69
C PHE A 76 9.22 12.36 -0.60
N LYS A 77 10.45 12.85 -0.48
CA LYS A 77 11.26 13.24 -1.65
C LYS A 77 11.30 12.10 -2.66
N GLU A 78 11.14 12.43 -3.94
CA GLU A 78 11.27 11.49 -5.05
C GLU A 78 12.60 10.73 -4.97
N LEU A 79 12.52 9.41 -5.09
CA LEU A 79 13.68 8.52 -5.13
C LEU A 79 14.17 8.41 -6.57
N THR A 80 15.46 8.59 -6.76
CA THR A 80 16.13 8.56 -8.07
C THR A 80 17.27 7.54 -8.06
N LEU A 81 17.93 7.36 -9.21
CA LEU A 81 19.09 6.47 -9.33
C LEU A 81 20.26 6.84 -8.40
N ASN A 82 20.33 8.08 -7.92
CA ASN A 82 21.37 8.49 -6.98
C ASN A 82 21.11 8.03 -5.54
N ASN A 83 19.97 7.38 -5.28
CA ASN A 83 19.59 6.88 -3.95
C ASN A 83 19.88 5.39 -3.76
N VAL A 84 20.46 4.70 -4.74
CA VAL A 84 20.67 3.25 -4.71
C VAL A 84 22.15 2.88 -4.67
N GLY A 85 22.51 1.96 -3.79
CA GLY A 85 23.82 1.31 -3.70
C GLY A 85 24.98 2.24 -3.32
N SER A 86 26.18 1.66 -3.33
CA SER A 86 27.42 2.42 -3.14
C SER A 86 27.77 3.33 -4.33
N SER A 87 28.58 4.36 -4.06
CA SER A 87 29.17 5.21 -5.09
C SER A 87 29.99 4.37 -6.09
N PRO A 88 30.06 4.77 -7.38
CA PRO A 88 30.94 4.12 -8.37
C PRO A 88 32.43 4.08 -7.97
N GLU A 89 32.86 4.93 -7.04
CA GLU A 89 34.23 4.96 -6.51
C GLU A 89 34.52 3.83 -5.51
N VAL A 90 33.47 3.22 -4.94
CA VAL A 90 33.61 2.12 -3.98
C VAL A 90 33.72 0.82 -4.76
N GLU A 91 34.91 0.22 -4.73
CA GLU A 91 35.17 -1.03 -5.44
C GLU A 91 34.32 -2.19 -4.86
N LYS A 92 33.66 -2.92 -5.77
CA LYS A 92 32.95 -4.16 -5.43
C LYS A 92 33.95 -5.26 -5.07
N PRO A 93 33.80 -5.93 -3.91
CA PRO A 93 34.62 -7.09 -3.55
C PRO A 93 34.63 -8.15 -4.65
N VAL A 94 35.83 -8.68 -4.92
CA VAL A 94 36.03 -9.75 -5.91
C VAL A 94 35.26 -11.02 -5.52
N GLU A 95 35.05 -11.24 -4.22
CA GLU A 95 34.31 -12.37 -3.66
C GLU A 95 32.84 -12.40 -4.10
N ALA A 96 32.27 -11.28 -4.57
CA ALA A 96 30.93 -11.27 -5.15
C ALA A 96 30.83 -12.20 -6.38
N ASN A 97 31.96 -12.42 -7.06
CA ASN A 97 32.06 -13.26 -8.26
C ASN A 97 32.34 -14.73 -7.94
N ASN A 98 32.50 -15.11 -6.66
CA ASN A 98 32.69 -16.50 -6.28
C ASN A 98 31.54 -17.38 -6.80
N PRO A 99 31.80 -18.65 -7.16
CA PRO A 99 30.76 -19.58 -7.56
C PRO A 99 29.81 -19.85 -6.40
N ALA A 100 28.55 -20.20 -6.72
CA ALA A 100 27.60 -20.62 -5.70
C ALA A 100 28.04 -21.96 -5.07
N PRO A 101 27.85 -22.13 -3.75
CA PRO A 101 28.17 -23.39 -3.10
C PRO A 101 27.22 -24.51 -3.53
N ILE A 102 27.68 -25.76 -3.46
CA ILE A 102 26.89 -26.95 -3.80
C ILE A 102 25.73 -27.14 -2.82
N LYS A 103 25.93 -26.79 -1.54
CA LYS A 103 24.93 -26.90 -0.47
C LYS A 103 24.53 -25.51 0.03
N GLN A 104 23.23 -25.24 0.04
CA GLN A 104 22.64 -24.04 0.65
C GLN A 104 22.45 -24.20 2.17
N TYR A 105 22.12 -23.11 2.87
CA TYR A 105 21.67 -23.21 4.26
C TYR A 105 20.37 -24.02 4.36
N GLU A 106 20.14 -24.63 5.53
CA GLU A 106 18.89 -25.35 5.78
C GLU A 106 17.70 -24.38 5.73
N SER A 107 16.60 -24.83 5.13
CA SER A 107 15.39 -24.02 5.04
C SER A 107 14.76 -23.83 6.42
N ARG A 108 14.38 -22.60 6.74
CA ARG A 108 13.81 -22.21 8.02
C ARG A 108 12.74 -21.15 7.89
N LYS A 109 11.98 -20.94 8.96
CA LYS A 109 10.93 -19.91 9.06
C LYS A 109 11.06 -19.16 10.37
N ASP A 110 11.04 -17.83 10.30
CA ASP A 110 11.17 -16.96 11.45
C ASP A 110 10.18 -15.80 11.36
N SER A 111 9.72 -15.32 12.52
CA SER A 111 8.90 -14.11 12.67
C SER A 111 9.57 -13.22 13.70
N ILE A 112 9.92 -12.01 13.28
CA ILE A 112 10.77 -11.08 14.03
C ILE A 112 10.02 -9.78 14.23
N LYS A 113 10.20 -9.17 15.40
CA LYS A 113 9.74 -7.82 15.69
C LYS A 113 10.94 -6.96 16.05
N ILE A 114 11.06 -5.81 15.39
CA ILE A 114 12.07 -4.80 15.68
C ILE A 114 11.39 -3.46 15.93
N MET A 115 11.94 -2.69 16.86
CA MET A 115 11.51 -1.31 17.12
C MET A 115 12.48 -0.37 16.42
N VAL A 116 11.96 0.51 15.56
CA VAL A 116 12.73 1.58 14.89
C VAL A 116 12.39 2.90 15.59
N PRO A 117 13.26 3.41 16.49
CA PRO A 117 12.93 4.58 17.28
C PRO A 117 12.70 5.83 16.44
N ALA A 118 11.94 6.78 16.97
CA ALA A 118 11.70 8.08 16.36
C ALA A 118 13.00 8.74 15.86
N GLY A 119 13.02 9.19 14.61
CA GLY A 119 14.19 9.82 13.97
C GLY A 119 15.42 8.91 13.76
N LYS A 120 15.38 7.63 14.14
CA LYS A 120 16.52 6.70 14.06
C LYS A 120 16.40 5.75 12.87
N GLY A 121 17.54 5.15 12.53
CA GLY A 121 17.60 4.05 11.57
C GLY A 121 18.01 2.77 12.29
N LEU A 122 17.48 1.65 11.83
CA LEU A 122 17.85 0.32 12.31
C LEU A 122 17.94 -0.63 11.12
N GLU A 123 18.94 -1.49 11.16
CA GLU A 123 19.16 -2.50 10.14
C GLU A 123 18.79 -3.88 10.68
N TYR A 124 18.19 -4.71 9.82
CA TYR A 124 17.96 -6.12 10.12
C TYR A 124 18.43 -6.97 8.94
N LYS A 125 19.53 -7.70 9.16
CA LYS A 125 20.16 -8.56 8.15
C LYS A 125 20.08 -10.04 8.49
N ILE A 126 20.15 -10.86 7.45
CA ILE A 126 20.32 -12.32 7.48
C ILE A 126 21.52 -12.69 6.61
N ALA A 127 22.18 -13.82 6.89
CA ALA A 127 23.20 -14.34 6.01
C ALA A 127 22.59 -15.25 4.94
N LEU A 128 22.95 -15.01 3.68
CA LEU A 128 22.60 -15.84 2.53
C LEU A 128 23.88 -16.27 1.80
N LEU A 129 23.88 -17.50 1.30
CA LEU A 129 24.86 -17.93 0.31
C LEU A 129 24.39 -17.47 -1.08
N LYS A 130 25.32 -17.40 -2.05
CA LYS A 130 24.96 -17.06 -3.43
C LYS A 130 23.90 -18.04 -3.95
N TYR A 131 22.84 -17.48 -4.54
CA TYR A 131 21.61 -18.14 -4.98
C TYR A 131 20.72 -18.75 -3.90
N GLY A 132 21.03 -18.54 -2.63
CA GLY A 132 20.10 -18.84 -1.53
C GLY A 132 18.82 -18.01 -1.69
N GLN A 133 17.67 -18.65 -1.48
CA GLN A 133 16.37 -18.03 -1.71
C GLN A 133 15.63 -17.76 -0.40
N VAL A 134 14.98 -16.61 -0.31
CA VAL A 134 14.11 -16.25 0.81
C VAL A 134 12.84 -15.58 0.32
N LYS A 135 11.68 -16.05 0.81
CA LYS A 135 10.44 -15.28 0.73
C LYS A 135 10.29 -14.47 2.01
N TYR A 136 9.89 -13.23 1.86
CA TYR A 136 9.75 -12.32 2.97
C TYR A 136 8.42 -11.58 2.91
N SER A 137 7.94 -11.16 4.07
CA SER A 137 7.02 -10.05 4.20
C SER A 137 7.38 -9.23 5.42
N TRP A 138 7.21 -7.93 5.36
CA TRP A 138 7.27 -7.09 6.54
C TRP A 138 6.19 -6.02 6.49
N LYS A 139 5.78 -5.55 7.66
CA LYS A 139 4.85 -4.43 7.82
C LYS A 139 5.17 -3.63 9.06
N THR A 140 4.85 -2.35 9.04
CA THR A 140 4.85 -1.51 10.24
C THR A 140 3.51 -1.62 10.96
N ASN A 141 3.51 -1.38 12.27
CA ASN A 141 2.28 -1.20 13.03
C ASN A 141 1.60 0.13 12.71
N ASN A 142 2.39 1.17 12.42
CA ASN A 142 1.95 2.50 12.02
C ASN A 142 3.04 3.18 11.18
N GLY A 143 2.69 4.28 10.53
CA GLY A 143 3.68 5.13 9.83
C GLY A 143 4.31 4.47 8.60
N VAL A 144 5.06 5.29 7.85
CA VAL A 144 5.82 4.89 6.67
C VAL A 144 7.30 5.03 7.00
N LEU A 145 8.09 4.04 6.64
CA LEU A 145 9.55 4.06 6.80
C LEU A 145 10.20 4.28 5.44
N PHE A 146 11.32 5.00 5.42
CA PHE A 146 12.27 4.83 4.32
C PHE A 146 12.94 3.47 4.49
N VAL A 147 13.01 2.70 3.41
CA VAL A 147 13.53 1.34 3.42
C VAL A 147 14.51 1.16 2.28
N ASP A 148 15.65 0.54 2.58
CA ASP A 148 16.58 0.03 1.58
C ASP A 148 16.81 -1.48 1.81
N LEU A 149 16.24 -2.29 0.91
CA LEU A 149 16.57 -3.71 0.80
C LEU A 149 17.90 -3.83 0.06
N HIS A 150 18.96 -4.23 0.74
CA HIS A 150 20.31 -4.27 0.19
C HIS A 150 21.12 -5.46 0.71
N GLY A 151 22.30 -5.65 0.11
CA GLY A 151 23.26 -6.68 0.52
C GLY A 151 24.69 -6.15 0.63
N ASP A 152 25.43 -6.70 1.57
CA ASP A 152 26.88 -6.54 1.72
C ASP A 152 27.55 -7.85 1.32
N VAL A 153 28.56 -7.75 0.46
CA VAL A 153 29.32 -8.93 0.04
C VAL A 153 30.16 -9.43 1.22
N LYS A 154 30.16 -10.73 1.48
CA LYS A 154 31.11 -11.33 2.42
C LYS A 154 32.51 -11.20 1.82
N ASN A 155 33.35 -10.40 2.45
CA ASN A 155 34.76 -10.23 2.06
C ASN A 155 35.67 -10.64 3.23
N ALA A 156 36.89 -11.07 2.91
CA ALA A 156 37.80 -11.61 3.93
C ALA A 156 38.43 -10.54 4.83
N ASN A 157 38.57 -9.31 4.31
CA ASN A 157 39.37 -8.25 4.93
C ASN A 157 38.55 -7.10 5.52
N ASN A 158 37.21 -7.12 5.41
CA ASN A 158 36.30 -6.03 5.84
C ASN A 158 36.80 -4.63 5.42
N ASN A 159 37.39 -4.53 4.23
CA ASN A 159 38.13 -3.35 3.77
C ASN A 159 37.31 -2.43 2.85
N THR A 160 36.02 -2.70 2.70
CA THR A 160 35.13 -1.89 1.87
C THR A 160 33.74 -1.87 2.47
N ASP A 161 33.11 -0.70 2.39
CA ASP A 161 31.73 -0.45 2.76
C ASP A 161 30.79 -0.67 1.55
N TYR A 162 31.22 -1.46 0.56
CA TYR A 162 30.41 -1.76 -0.62
C TYR A 162 29.13 -2.50 -0.25
N PHE A 163 28.01 -2.00 -0.75
CA PHE A 163 26.70 -2.62 -0.71
C PHE A 163 25.93 -2.36 -2.01
N GLU A 164 24.97 -3.25 -2.29
CA GLU A 164 24.08 -3.14 -3.44
C GLU A 164 22.63 -3.05 -2.99
N SER A 165 21.95 -1.96 -3.34
CA SER A 165 20.51 -1.80 -3.08
C SER A 165 19.69 -2.49 -4.16
N TYR A 166 18.77 -3.35 -3.73
CA TYR A 166 17.81 -4.06 -4.58
C TYR A 166 16.48 -3.32 -4.69
N THR A 167 16.07 -2.64 -3.62
CA THR A 167 14.83 -1.85 -3.60
C THR A 167 14.94 -0.76 -2.56
N VAL A 168 14.79 0.49 -3.01
CA VAL A 168 14.65 1.66 -2.13
C VAL A 168 13.24 2.20 -2.25
N ALA A 169 12.55 2.38 -1.12
CA ALA A 169 11.16 2.83 -1.11
C ALA A 169 10.82 3.60 0.19
N ASN A 170 9.79 4.43 0.15
CA ASN A 170 9.08 4.83 1.36
C ASN A 170 7.82 3.97 1.44
N SER A 171 7.77 3.04 2.39
CA SER A 171 6.63 2.12 2.51
C SER A 171 6.35 1.74 3.97
N ASN A 172 5.11 1.34 4.23
CA ASN A 172 4.68 0.73 5.49
C ASN A 172 4.57 -0.81 5.41
N ASN A 173 4.72 -1.40 4.22
CA ASN A 173 4.77 -2.85 4.04
C ASN A 173 5.51 -3.25 2.76
N MET A 174 6.02 -4.49 2.72
CA MET A 174 6.58 -5.10 1.51
C MET A 174 6.48 -6.62 1.62
N ALA A 175 6.34 -7.30 0.48
CA ALA A 175 6.48 -8.75 0.40
C ALA A 175 7.12 -9.12 -0.94
N GLY A 176 7.89 -10.21 -0.94
CA GLY A 176 8.59 -10.64 -2.15
C GLY A 176 9.31 -11.97 -1.98
N SER A 177 9.92 -12.41 -3.07
CA SER A 177 10.93 -13.48 -3.08
C SER A 177 12.26 -12.87 -3.50
N PHE A 178 13.33 -13.22 -2.83
CA PHE A 178 14.68 -12.71 -3.07
C PHE A 178 15.64 -13.88 -3.29
N ILE A 179 16.54 -13.71 -4.25
CA ILE A 179 17.63 -14.64 -4.55
C ILE A 179 18.93 -13.86 -4.39
N ALA A 180 19.80 -14.30 -3.49
CA ALA A 180 21.04 -13.59 -3.22
C ALA A 180 21.99 -13.62 -4.43
N PRO A 181 22.43 -12.48 -4.98
CA PRO A 181 23.37 -12.44 -6.10
C PRO A 181 24.80 -12.85 -5.72
N TYR A 182 25.12 -12.83 -4.41
CA TYR A 182 26.40 -13.21 -3.84
C TYR A 182 26.25 -13.69 -2.39
N GLU A 183 27.25 -14.41 -1.89
CA GLU A 183 27.33 -14.75 -0.47
C GLU A 183 27.59 -13.48 0.35
N GLY A 184 26.80 -13.27 1.40
CA GLY A 184 26.81 -12.02 2.12
C GLY A 184 25.73 -11.88 3.17
N LYS A 185 25.66 -10.67 3.73
CA LYS A 185 24.56 -10.24 4.59
C LYS A 185 23.56 -9.49 3.72
N HIS A 186 22.28 -9.81 3.85
CA HIS A 186 21.21 -9.21 3.07
C HIS A 186 20.07 -8.85 4.00
N GLY A 187 19.39 -7.75 3.74
CA GLY A 187 18.28 -7.34 4.59
C GLY A 187 17.83 -5.93 4.33
N TRP A 188 17.20 -5.34 5.34
CA TRP A 188 16.58 -4.03 5.23
C TRP A 188 17.23 -3.05 6.18
N TYR A 189 17.61 -1.89 5.66
CA TYR A 189 17.76 -0.70 6.47
C TYR A 189 16.39 0.01 6.57
N PHE A 190 15.91 0.21 7.78
CA PHE A 190 14.69 0.95 8.07
C PHE A 190 15.04 2.30 8.69
N LYS A 191 14.61 3.40 8.07
CA LYS A 191 14.75 4.75 8.61
C LYS A 191 13.40 5.33 8.98
N ASN A 192 13.23 5.59 10.26
CA ASN A 192 12.10 6.31 10.79
C ASN A 192 12.38 7.81 10.75
N LYS A 193 11.54 8.56 10.02
CA LYS A 193 11.60 10.02 9.90
C LYS A 193 10.49 10.71 10.72
N SER A 194 9.64 9.94 11.40
CA SER A 194 8.62 10.47 12.30
C SER A 194 9.18 10.74 13.70
N ASP A 195 8.32 11.29 14.54
CA ASP A 195 8.54 11.60 15.95
C ASP A 195 8.02 10.50 16.91
N GLN A 196 7.53 9.37 16.37
CA GLN A 196 7.02 8.24 17.15
C GLN A 196 7.79 6.95 16.83
N ASP A 197 7.95 6.07 17.80
CA ASP A 197 8.56 4.76 17.59
C ASP A 197 7.66 3.88 16.71
N ILE A 198 8.28 3.16 15.76
CA ILE A 198 7.59 2.29 14.81
C ILE A 198 8.05 0.84 15.00
N GLU A 199 7.12 -0.08 15.23
CA GLU A 199 7.40 -1.52 15.26
C GLU A 199 7.31 -2.08 13.83
N VAL A 200 8.33 -2.82 13.40
CA VAL A 200 8.32 -3.60 12.16
C VAL A 200 8.20 -5.07 12.51
N SER A 201 7.18 -5.73 11.95
CA SER A 201 7.02 -7.19 11.99
C SER A 201 7.52 -7.79 10.68
N ILE A 202 8.55 -8.64 10.73
CA ILE A 202 9.18 -9.31 9.58
C ILE A 202 8.87 -10.81 9.65
N ASN A 203 8.47 -11.40 8.54
CA ASN A 203 8.31 -12.84 8.38
C ASN A 203 9.22 -13.33 7.25
N LEU A 204 9.94 -14.41 7.49
CA LEU A 204 10.92 -14.96 6.57
C LEU A 204 10.70 -16.46 6.41
N ILE A 205 10.88 -16.99 5.20
CA ILE A 205 10.97 -18.43 4.91
C ILE A 205 11.96 -18.69 3.79
N GLY A 206 12.93 -19.58 3.99
CA GLY A 206 13.93 -19.88 2.99
C GLY A 206 15.27 -20.34 3.57
N GLU A 207 16.30 -20.28 2.74
CA GLU A 207 17.64 -20.86 2.94
C GLU A 207 18.61 -19.80 3.50
N TYR A 208 18.48 -19.46 4.78
CA TYR A 208 19.27 -18.41 5.42
C TYR A 208 19.74 -18.77 6.82
N GLN A 209 20.69 -17.99 7.33
CA GLN A 209 21.10 -18.03 8.73
C GLN A 209 20.80 -16.69 9.40
N LEU A 210 20.28 -16.73 10.64
CA LEU A 210 20.18 -15.56 11.49
C LEU A 210 21.58 -15.13 11.94
N ILE A 211 21.84 -13.83 11.92
CA ILE A 211 23.07 -13.23 12.45
C ILE A 211 22.73 -12.41 13.69
N ASN A 212 23.66 -12.34 14.64
CA ASN A 212 23.51 -11.44 15.79
C ASN A 212 23.53 -10.01 15.26
N GLN A 213 22.46 -9.26 15.57
CA GLN A 213 22.32 -7.84 15.22
C GLN A 213 23.16 -6.98 16.17
#